data_AF-A0A968BVL5-F1
#
_entry.id   AF-A0A968BVL5-F1
#
_cell.length_a   1.000
_cell.length_b   1.000
_cell.length_c   1.000
_cell.angle_alpha   90.00
_cell.angle_beta   90.00
_cell.angle_gamma   90.00
#
_symmetry.space_group_name_H-M   'P 1'
#
loop_
_entity.id
_entity.type
_entity.pdbx_description
1 polymer ?
#
loop_
_entity_poly.entity_id
_entity_poly.type
_entity_poly.pdbx_seq_one_letter_code
_entity_poly.pdbx_strand_id
1 'polypeptide(L)'
;MVKLTGAVFHLVDASFPWGVEVPPAQSYRSIILPGAQHIVSYHIILEGSGWVIVPGVNPTRFDAGDILLLAHGEAYSLRSSPGQEPEYDADATIAFFREWVAGK
;
A
#
# COMPACT_ATOMS: atom_id res chain seq x y z
N MET A 1 -24.70 4.99 -2.02
CA MET A 1 -24.42 3.64 -1.47
C MET A 1 -23.09 3.17 -2.03
N VAL A 2 -22.15 2.78 -1.18
CA VAL A 2 -20.87 2.19 -1.62
C VAL A 2 -21.00 0.67 -1.57
N LYS A 3 -20.58 -0.02 -2.63
CA LYS A 3 -20.59 -1.49 -2.70
C LYS A 3 -19.17 -1.97 -2.94
N LEU A 4 -18.68 -2.87 -2.08
CA LEU A 4 -17.45 -3.61 -2.32
C LEU A 4 -17.73 -4.66 -3.40
N THR A 5 -17.03 -4.57 -4.53
CA THR A 5 -17.22 -5.46 -5.69
C THR A 5 -16.17 -6.55 -5.80
N GLY A 6 -15.10 -6.47 -5.02
CA GLY A 6 -14.00 -7.43 -5.00
C GLY A 6 -12.90 -6.97 -4.04
N ALA A 7 -11.95 -7.86 -3.77
CA ALA A 7 -10.76 -7.59 -2.99
C ALA A 7 -9.63 -8.52 -3.42
N VAL A 8 -8.39 -8.06 -3.29
CA VAL A 8 -7.17 -8.84 -3.53
C VAL A 8 -6.25 -8.66 -2.33
N PHE A 9 -5.57 -9.73 -1.94
CA PHE A 9 -4.74 -9.79 -0.74
C PHE A 9 -3.40 -10.41 -1.07
N HIS A 10 -2.32 -9.84 -0.54
CA HIS A 10 -1.02 -10.46 -0.54
C HIS A 10 -0.41 -10.31 0.86
N LEU A 11 0.41 -11.30 1.22
CA LEU A 11 1.23 -11.21 2.42
C LEU A 11 2.48 -10.41 2.08
N VAL A 12 2.86 -9.48 2.95
CA VAL A 12 4.13 -8.76 2.88
C VAL A 12 4.98 -9.23 4.04
N ASP A 13 6.18 -9.72 3.73
CA ASP A 13 7.25 -9.95 4.70
C ASP A 13 8.43 -9.06 4.29
N ALA A 14 8.92 -8.26 5.23
CA ALA A 14 9.93 -7.25 4.97
C ALA A 14 10.90 -7.14 6.15
N SER A 15 12.20 -7.12 5.85
CA SER A 15 13.26 -6.95 6.85
C SER A 15 13.80 -5.53 6.84
N PHE A 16 14.23 -5.02 7.99
CA PHE A 16 14.85 -3.70 8.09
C PHE A 16 16.17 -3.63 7.26
N PRO A 17 16.44 -2.51 6.56
CA PRO A 17 15.53 -1.40 6.27
C PRO A 17 14.57 -1.75 5.13
N TRP A 18 13.31 -1.30 5.22
CA TRP A 18 12.31 -1.52 4.18
C TRP A 18 11.49 -0.25 3.93
N GLY A 19 10.95 -0.12 2.72
CA GLY A 19 10.02 0.95 2.40
C GLY A 19 9.39 0.80 1.02
N VAL A 20 8.10 1.14 0.91
CA VAL A 20 7.32 1.10 -0.34
C VAL A 20 6.56 2.40 -0.52
N GLU A 21 6.59 2.93 -1.74
CA GLU A 21 5.74 4.01 -2.19
C GLU A 21 4.61 3.47 -3.06
N VAL A 22 3.38 3.61 -2.58
CA VAL A 22 2.19 3.25 -3.33
C VAL A 22 1.70 4.50 -4.07
N PRO A 23 1.70 4.50 -5.42
CA PRO A 23 1.20 5.64 -6.18
C PRO A 23 -0.31 5.81 -5.99
N PRO A 24 -0.93 6.89 -6.52
CA PRO A 24 -2.38 7.03 -6.48
C PRO A 24 -3.07 5.84 -7.13
N ALA A 25 -4.22 5.42 -6.58
CA ALA A 25 -4.97 4.26 -7.04
C ALA A 25 -5.29 4.28 -8.54
N GLN A 26 -5.48 5.47 -9.12
CA GLN A 26 -5.74 5.62 -10.54
C GLN A 26 -4.62 5.03 -11.42
N SER A 27 -3.38 5.00 -10.95
CA SER A 27 -2.22 4.49 -11.68
C SER A 27 -2.16 2.96 -11.76
N TYR A 28 -2.77 2.24 -10.82
CA TYR A 28 -2.68 0.77 -10.75
C TYR A 28 -4.02 0.03 -10.66
N ARG A 29 -5.15 0.71 -10.42
CA ARG A 29 -6.47 0.06 -10.22
C ARG A 29 -6.84 -0.92 -11.34
N SER A 30 -6.53 -0.59 -12.59
CA SER A 30 -6.86 -1.42 -13.75
C SER A 30 -5.95 -2.64 -13.88
N ILE A 31 -4.82 -2.66 -13.17
CA ILE A 31 -3.90 -3.80 -13.09
C ILE A 31 -4.47 -4.81 -12.10
N ILE A 32 -4.79 -4.38 -10.88
CA ILE A 32 -5.14 -5.29 -9.78
C ILE A 32 -6.63 -5.68 -9.74
N LEU A 33 -7.53 -4.78 -10.13
CA LEU A 33 -8.97 -5.00 -10.10
C LEU A 33 -9.62 -4.34 -11.34
N PRO A 34 -9.52 -5.00 -12.52
CA PRO A 34 -10.15 -4.51 -13.73
C PRO A 34 -11.65 -4.26 -13.52
N GLY A 35 -12.10 -3.03 -13.82
CA GLY A 35 -13.50 -2.60 -13.60
C GLY A 35 -13.77 -1.92 -12.25
N ALA A 36 -12.81 -1.88 -11.33
CA ALA A 36 -12.94 -1.10 -10.10
C ALA A 36 -12.98 0.41 -10.42
N GLN A 37 -14.00 1.07 -9.88
CA GLN A 37 -14.15 2.53 -9.95
C GLN A 37 -13.35 3.22 -8.84
N HIS A 38 -13.20 2.55 -7.70
CA HIS A 38 -12.56 3.07 -6.50
C HIS A 38 -11.78 1.96 -5.81
N ILE A 39 -10.57 2.27 -5.31
CA ILE A 39 -9.74 1.35 -4.53
C ILE A 39 -9.64 1.89 -3.12
N VAL A 40 -9.88 1.02 -2.15
CA VAL A 40 -9.56 1.26 -0.75
C VAL A 40 -8.39 0.36 -0.41
N SER A 41 -7.25 0.96 -0.09
CA SER A 41 -6.10 0.21 0.42
C SER A 41 -6.25 0.04 1.93
N TYR A 42 -5.94 -1.15 2.42
CA TYR A 42 -5.74 -1.35 3.85
C TYR A 42 -4.61 -2.33 4.09
N HIS A 43 -3.95 -2.15 5.24
CA HIS A 43 -2.82 -2.95 5.67
C HIS A 43 -3.08 -3.42 7.08
N ILE A 44 -3.11 -4.74 7.28
CA ILE A 44 -3.29 -5.36 8.59
C ILE A 44 -1.89 -5.73 9.08
N ILE A 45 -1.46 -5.12 10.18
CA ILE A 45 -0.10 -5.31 10.69
C ILE A 45 -0.12 -6.53 11.60
N LEU A 46 0.40 -7.66 11.10
CA LEU A 46 0.47 -8.90 11.86
C LEU A 46 1.62 -8.86 12.88
N GLU A 47 2.78 -8.38 12.46
CA GLU A 47 4.00 -8.30 13.27
C GLU A 47 4.81 -7.04 12.92
N GLY A 48 5.67 -6.60 13.84
CA GLY A 48 6.58 -5.48 13.63
C GLY A 48 5.94 -4.10 13.82
N SER A 49 6.58 -3.09 13.23
CA SER A 49 6.19 -1.68 13.33
C SER A 49 6.75 -0.87 12.16
N GLY A 50 6.18 0.29 11.90
CA GLY A 50 6.68 1.20 10.88
C GLY A 50 5.93 2.52 10.88
N TRP A 51 6.01 3.23 9.75
CA TRP A 51 5.42 4.54 9.56
C TRP A 51 4.60 4.57 8.29
N VAL A 52 3.39 5.13 8.37
CA VAL A 52 2.60 5.52 7.21
C VAL A 52 2.79 7.01 6.96
N ILE A 53 3.07 7.36 5.72
CA ILE A 53 3.23 8.74 5.27
C ILE A 53 2.20 8.98 4.16
N VAL A 54 1.26 9.88 4.44
CA VAL A 54 0.24 10.34 3.50
C VAL A 54 0.46 11.83 3.26
N PRO A 55 0.45 12.31 2.00
CA PRO A 55 0.61 13.73 1.71
C PRO A 55 -0.37 14.61 2.50
N GLY A 56 0.15 15.65 3.16
CA GLY A 56 -0.66 16.57 3.96
C GLY A 56 -1.04 16.07 5.36
N VAL A 57 -0.60 14.87 5.76
CA VAL A 57 -0.81 14.30 7.09
C VAL A 57 0.54 14.10 7.78
N ASN A 58 0.58 14.30 9.10
CA ASN A 58 1.78 13.99 9.87
C ASN A 58 2.11 12.49 9.76
N PRO A 59 3.40 12.11 9.56
CA PRO A 59 3.81 10.71 9.59
C PRO A 59 3.30 10.04 10.86
N THR A 60 2.61 8.92 10.67
CA THR A 60 1.94 8.21 11.77
C THR A 60 2.61 6.85 11.94
N ARG A 61 3.01 6.55 13.17
CA ARG A 61 3.55 5.25 13.52
C ARG A 61 2.42 4.22 13.58
N PHE A 62 2.73 3.00 13.20
CA PHE A 62 1.88 1.84 13.42
C PHE A 62 2.69 0.71 14.03
N ASP A 63 2.01 -0.18 14.74
CA ASP A 63 2.58 -1.36 15.38
C ASP A 63 1.68 -2.59 15.11
N ALA A 64 2.15 -3.77 15.52
CA ALA A 64 1.38 -5.01 15.38
C ALA A 64 -0.02 -4.91 16.02
N GLY A 65 -1.03 -5.40 15.31
CA GLY A 65 -2.44 -5.28 15.67
C GLY A 65 -3.18 -4.09 15.04
N ASP A 66 -2.45 -3.12 14.48
CA ASP A 66 -3.06 -1.99 13.79
C ASP A 66 -3.63 -2.37 12.42
N ILE A 67 -4.67 -1.62 12.01
CA ILE A 67 -5.21 -1.65 10.65
C ILE A 67 -5.11 -0.24 10.08
N LEU A 68 -4.33 -0.10 9.01
CA LEU A 68 -4.27 1.14 8.24
C LEU A 68 -5.37 1.12 7.20
N LEU A 69 -6.22 2.14 7.15
CA LEU A 69 -7.29 2.27 6.16
C LEU A 69 -7.11 3.56 5.36
N LEU A 70 -6.81 3.42 4.07
CA LEU A 70 -6.60 4.53 3.14
C LEU A 70 -7.74 4.58 2.14
N ALA A 71 -8.77 5.33 2.51
CA ALA A 71 -10.10 5.22 1.93
C ALA A 71 -10.28 5.92 0.59
N HIS A 72 -9.45 6.91 0.23
CA HIS A 72 -9.69 7.74 -0.96
C HIS A 72 -8.72 7.46 -2.12
N GLY A 73 -7.75 6.57 -1.94
CA GLY A 73 -6.86 6.13 -3.02
C GLY A 73 -5.76 7.13 -3.38
N GLU A 74 -5.43 8.06 -2.49
CA GLU A 74 -4.24 8.90 -2.61
C GLU A 74 -2.96 8.06 -2.55
N ALA A 75 -1.86 8.66 -3.03
CA ALA A 75 -0.54 8.10 -2.81
C ALA A 75 -0.20 8.07 -1.32
N TYR A 76 0.58 7.07 -0.92
CA TYR A 76 1.11 6.95 0.42
C TYR A 76 2.39 6.13 0.39
N SER A 77 3.13 6.13 1.50
CA SER A 77 4.22 5.19 1.68
C SER A 77 4.17 4.52 3.05
N LEU A 78 4.67 3.29 3.09
CA LEU A 78 4.93 2.54 4.31
C LEU A 78 6.44 2.37 4.43
N ARG A 79 7.03 2.73 5.57
CA ARG A 79 8.49 2.74 5.75
C ARG A 79 8.89 2.28 7.13
N SER A 80 10.07 1.68 7.23
CA SER A 80 10.67 1.29 8.51
C SER A 80 11.16 2.48 9.34
N SER A 81 11.39 3.64 8.72
CA SER A 81 11.78 4.89 9.40
C SER A 81 11.27 6.14 8.64
N PRO A 82 10.88 7.21 9.35
CA PRO A 82 10.42 8.44 8.72
C PRO A 82 11.62 9.15 8.08
N GLY A 83 11.55 9.42 6.78
CA GLY A 83 12.60 10.09 6.01
C GLY A 83 13.61 9.17 5.31
N GLN A 84 13.49 7.84 5.45
CA GLN A 84 14.23 6.89 4.62
C GLN A 84 13.69 6.90 3.19
N GLU A 85 14.52 6.79 2.17
CA GLU A 85 14.06 6.50 0.80
C GLU A 85 13.39 5.12 0.71
N PRO A 86 12.31 4.96 -0.08
CA PRO A 86 11.69 3.67 -0.27
C PRO A 86 12.58 2.75 -1.11
N GLU A 87 12.59 1.47 -0.80
CA GLU A 87 13.21 0.43 -1.63
C GLU A 87 12.40 0.22 -2.92
N TYR A 88 11.07 0.28 -2.80
CA TYR A 88 10.15 0.25 -3.92
C TYR A 88 9.56 1.64 -4.13
N ASP A 89 10.05 2.35 -5.16
CA ASP A 89 9.40 3.56 -5.64
C ASP A 89 8.05 3.25 -6.33
N ALA A 90 7.38 4.29 -6.85
CA ALA A 90 6.09 4.15 -7.50
C ALA A 90 6.12 3.20 -8.72
N ASP A 91 7.19 3.24 -9.53
CA ASP A 91 7.31 2.43 -10.74
C ASP A 91 7.61 0.97 -10.39
N ALA A 92 8.51 0.74 -9.43
CA ALA A 92 8.80 -0.59 -8.89
C ALA A 92 7.55 -1.24 -8.26
N THR A 93 6.73 -0.45 -7.56
CA THR A 93 5.46 -0.92 -6.98
C THR A 93 4.44 -1.30 -8.06
N ILE A 94 4.35 -0.53 -9.15
CA ILE A 94 3.51 -0.89 -10.29
C ILE A 94 4.00 -2.18 -10.96
N ALA A 95 5.32 -2.35 -11.10
CA ALA A 95 5.90 -3.58 -11.64
C ALA A 95 5.53 -4.78 -10.76
N PHE A 96 5.68 -4.67 -9.45
CA PHE A 96 5.26 -5.69 -8.48
C PHE A 96 3.77 -6.05 -8.64
N PHE A 97 2.87 -5.07 -8.75
CA PHE A 97 1.44 -5.37 -8.94
C PHE A 97 1.15 -6.16 -10.21
N ARG A 98 1.93 -5.96 -11.28
CA ARG A 98 1.77 -6.73 -12.53
C ARG A 98 2.22 -8.17 -12.35
N GLU A 99 3.33 -8.39 -11.66
CA GLU A 99 3.86 -9.72 -11.38
C GLU A 99 2.93 -10.49 -10.45
N TRP A 100 2.51 -9.85 -9.37
CA TRP A 100 1.57 -10.41 -8.40
C TRP A 100 0.26 -10.87 -9.05
N VAL A 101 -0.37 -10.04 -9.89
CA VAL A 101 -1.61 -10.41 -10.59
C VAL A 101 -1.38 -11.51 -11.63
N ALA A 102 -0.17 -11.61 -12.18
CA ALA A 102 0.22 -12.71 -13.06
C ALA A 102 0.57 -14.02 -12.31
N GLY A 103 0.51 -14.02 -10.97
CA GLY A 103 0.86 -15.16 -10.13
C GLY A 103 2.36 -15.46 -10.11
N LYS A 104 3.19 -14.44 -10.33
CA LYS A 104 4.66 -14.52 -10.33
C LYS A 104 5.22 -13.98 -9.03
#